data_AF-A0A0Q5NT28-F1
#
_entry.id   AF-A0A0Q5NT28-F1
#
_cell.length_a   1.000
_cell.length_b   1.000
_cell.length_c   1.000
_cell.angle_alpha   90.00
_cell.angle_beta   90.00
_cell.angle_gamma   90.00
#
_symmetry.space_group_name_H-M   'P 1'
#
loop_
_entity.id
_entity.type
_entity.pdbx_description
1 polymer ?
#
loop_
_entity_poly.entity_id
_entity_poly.type
_entity_poly.pdbx_seq_one_letter_code
_entity_poly.pdbx_strand_id
1 'polypeptide(L)'
;MSIQNSKLRAGIYFTIRLLILALVILIFYNYADCLLPKYIREDQFSFIEELSLFLKLTFCFSLFYGVFIFWEFKAFRTKGLYNLKNMAIIVFIINVLIFLISLFLTFKNN
;
A
#
# COMPACT_ATOMS: atom_id res chain seq x y z
N MET A 1 -7.67 11.09 -29.50
CA MET A 1 -7.64 9.79 -28.77
C MET A 1 -9.05 9.56 -28.21
N SER A 2 -9.75 8.49 -28.58
CA SER A 2 -11.17 8.33 -28.20
C SER A 2 -11.34 8.31 -26.67
N ILE A 3 -12.42 8.92 -26.19
CA ILE A 3 -12.73 9.04 -24.76
C ILE A 3 -12.78 7.64 -24.10
N GLN A 4 -13.25 6.63 -24.83
CA GLN A 4 -13.30 5.23 -24.40
C GLN A 4 -11.91 4.64 -24.10
N ASN A 5 -10.92 4.90 -24.96
CA ASN A 5 -9.54 4.43 -24.75
C ASN A 5 -8.85 5.11 -23.56
N SER A 6 -9.30 6.31 -23.17
CA SER A 6 -8.78 6.99 -21.98
C SER A 6 -9.31 6.40 -20.68
N LYS A 7 -10.59 6.01 -20.64
CA LYS A 7 -11.22 5.37 -19.48
C LYS A 7 -10.68 3.96 -19.24
N LEU A 8 -10.51 3.18 -20.31
CA LEU A 8 -9.93 1.83 -20.22
C LEU A 8 -8.53 1.84 -19.61
N ARG A 9 -7.64 2.74 -20.08
CA ARG A 9 -6.28 2.87 -19.53
C ARG A 9 -6.27 3.30 -18.06
N ALA A 10 -7.19 4.18 -17.66
CA ALA A 10 -7.33 4.58 -16.27
C ALA A 10 -7.79 3.41 -15.38
N GLY A 11 -8.73 2.60 -15.87
CA GLY A 11 -9.16 1.37 -15.20
C GLY A 11 -8.02 0.37 -15.03
N ILE A 12 -7.27 0.09 -16.10
CA ILE A 12 -6.11 -0.82 -16.05
C ILE A 12 -5.07 -0.31 -15.05
N TYR A 13 -4.74 0.99 -15.09
CA TYR A 13 -3.82 1.60 -14.12
C TYR A 13 -4.29 1.39 -12.67
N PHE A 14 -5.57 1.65 -12.39
CA PHE A 14 -6.16 1.47 -11.08
C PHE A 14 -6.05 0.01 -10.61
N THR A 15 -6.44 -0.95 -11.46
CA THR A 15 -6.38 -2.38 -11.13
C THR A 15 -4.96 -2.85 -10.87
N ILE A 16 -3.98 -2.45 -11.69
CA ILE A 16 -2.57 -2.82 -11.48
C ILE A 16 -2.06 -2.27 -10.15
N ARG A 17 -2.38 -1.02 -9.81
CA ARG A 17 -1.95 -0.38 -8.56
C ARG A 17 -2.56 -1.02 -7.32
N LEU A 18 -3.83 -1.44 -7.39
CA LEU A 18 -4.45 -2.22 -6.32
C LEU A 18 -3.83 -3.62 -6.19
N LEU A 19 -3.53 -4.27 -7.31
CA LEU A 19 -2.94 -5.61 -7.31
C LEU A 19 -1.52 -5.59 -6.72
N ILE A 20 -0.70 -4.58 -7.04
CA ILE A 20 0.62 -4.37 -6.43
C ILE A 20 0.47 -4.18 -4.92
N LEU A 21 -0.45 -3.32 -4.50
CA LEU A 21 -0.66 -3.05 -3.08
C LEU A 21 -1.12 -4.31 -2.32
N ALA A 22 -2.05 -5.08 -2.87
CA ALA A 22 -2.52 -6.33 -2.27
C ALA A 22 -1.40 -7.39 -2.19
N LEU A 23 -0.61 -7.55 -3.26
CA LEU A 23 0.49 -8.51 -3.30
C LEU A 23 1.57 -8.17 -2.27
N VAL A 24 1.93 -6.90 -2.13
CA VAL A 24 2.94 -6.49 -1.16
C VAL A 24 2.46 -6.72 0.27
N ILE A 25 1.19 -6.43 0.58
CA ILE A 25 0.60 -6.73 1.89
C ILE A 25 0.65 -8.23 2.19
N LEU A 26 0.29 -9.08 1.20
CA LEU A 26 0.39 -10.54 1.32
C LEU A 26 1.82 -11.01 1.57
N ILE A 27 2.79 -10.42 0.88
CA ILE A 27 4.21 -10.72 1.08
C ILE A 27 4.62 -10.35 2.51
N PHE A 28 4.24 -9.17 3.01
CA PHE A 28 4.58 -8.78 4.38
C PHE A 28 3.94 -9.67 5.43
N TYR A 29 2.71 -10.13 5.22
CA TYR A 29 2.07 -11.08 6.12
C TYR A 29 2.89 -12.38 6.20
N ASN A 30 3.23 -12.97 5.05
CA ASN A 30 4.04 -14.21 5.02
C ASN A 30 5.48 -14.02 5.50
N TYR A 31 6.08 -12.83 5.27
CA TYR A 31 7.44 -12.54 5.72
C TYR A 31 7.52 -12.19 7.20
N ALA A 32 6.45 -11.64 7.79
CA ALA A 32 6.41 -11.33 9.21
C ALA A 32 6.68 -12.60 10.03
N ASP A 33 5.99 -13.69 9.70
CA ASP A 33 6.22 -14.99 10.33
C ASP A 33 7.65 -15.46 10.14
N CYS A 34 8.22 -15.35 8.93
CA CYS A 34 9.57 -15.86 8.59
C CYS A 34 10.72 -15.05 9.21
N LEU A 35 10.51 -13.77 9.51
CA LEU A 35 11.54 -12.88 10.06
C LEU A 35 11.64 -12.96 11.58
N LEU A 36 10.69 -13.64 12.25
CA LEU A 36 10.74 -13.82 13.69
C LEU A 36 11.78 -14.87 14.11
N PRO A 37 12.58 -14.57 15.14
CA PRO A 37 13.47 -15.55 15.74
C PRO A 37 12.70 -16.77 16.27
N LYS A 38 13.25 -17.97 16.11
CA LYS A 38 12.61 -19.23 16.54
C LYS A 38 12.14 -19.22 18.00
N TYR A 39 12.85 -18.53 18.90
CA TYR A 39 12.50 -18.46 20.32
C TYR A 39 11.23 -17.64 20.61
N ILE A 40 10.82 -16.74 19.70
CA ILE A 40 9.58 -15.94 19.81
C ILE A 40 8.42 -16.68 19.15
N ARG A 41 8.70 -17.39 18.05
CA ARG A 41 7.74 -18.22 17.31
C ARG A 41 7.07 -19.31 18.14
N GLU A 42 7.80 -19.87 19.10
CA GLU A 42 7.33 -20.94 19.98
C GLU A 42 6.67 -20.40 21.27
N ASP A 43 6.71 -19.09 21.49
CA ASP A 43 6.13 -18.44 22.65
C ASP A 43 4.65 -18.10 22.40
N GLN A 44 3.82 -18.15 23.45
CA GLN A 44 2.36 -17.95 23.32
C GLN A 44 1.98 -16.53 22.82
N PHE A 45 2.94 -15.61 22.79
CA PHE A 45 2.79 -14.22 22.34
C PHE A 45 3.37 -13.95 20.93
N SER A 46 3.84 -14.96 20.18
CA SER A 46 4.38 -14.81 18.81
C SER A 46 3.53 -13.91 17.92
N PHE A 47 2.21 -14.07 17.99
CA PHE A 47 1.24 -13.33 17.20
C PHE A 47 1.31 -11.80 17.39
N ILE A 48 1.63 -11.32 18.59
CA ILE A 48 1.72 -9.87 18.87
C ILE A 48 2.94 -9.27 18.18
N GLU A 49 4.06 -10.00 18.20
CA GLU A 49 5.29 -9.55 17.54
C GLU A 49 5.21 -9.68 16.01
N GLU A 50 4.58 -10.73 15.49
CA GLU A 50 4.23 -10.88 14.06
C GLU A 50 3.44 -9.66 13.56
N LEU A 51 2.38 -9.31 14.30
CA LEU A 51 1.53 -8.18 13.98
C LEU A 51 2.31 -6.85 14.06
N SER A 52 3.15 -6.67 15.07
CA SER A 52 3.98 -5.46 15.21
C SER A 52 4.95 -5.29 14.03
N LEU A 53 5.62 -6.36 13.61
CA LEU A 53 6.54 -6.34 12.48
C LEU A 53 5.80 -6.11 11.15
N PHE A 54 4.67 -6.78 10.96
CA PHE A 54 3.77 -6.57 9.82
C PHE A 54 3.32 -5.11 9.70
N LEU A 55 2.90 -4.50 10.82
CA LEU A 55 2.46 -3.10 10.85
C LEU A 55 3.59 -2.14 10.50
N LYS A 56 4.81 -2.37 11.01
CA LYS A 56 5.99 -1.56 10.68
C LYS A 56 6.37 -1.65 9.21
N LEU A 57 6.37 -2.86 8.63
CA LEU A 57 6.64 -3.07 7.20
C LEU A 57 5.57 -2.40 6.32
N THR A 58 4.30 -2.57 6.68
CA THR A 58 3.17 -1.96 5.96
C THR A 58 3.22 -0.43 6.06
N PHE A 59 3.61 0.12 7.21
CA PHE A 59 3.80 1.55 7.42
C PHE A 59 4.91 2.10 6.51
N CYS A 60 6.11 1.51 6.53
CA CYS A 60 7.23 1.91 5.68
C CYS A 60 6.85 1.86 4.20
N PHE A 61 6.25 0.75 3.76
CA PHE A 61 5.81 0.61 2.38
C PHE A 61 4.76 1.65 1.98
N SER A 62 3.75 1.89 2.81
CA SER A 62 2.70 2.87 2.52
C SER A 62 3.28 4.28 2.35
N LEU A 63 4.34 4.61 3.09
CA LEU A 63 5.05 5.88 2.96
C LEU A 63 5.74 5.98 1.59
N PHE A 64 6.56 4.98 1.22
CA PHE A 64 7.24 4.96 -0.09
C PHE A 64 6.25 4.90 -1.26
N TYR A 65 5.21 4.08 -1.14
CA TYR A 65 4.18 3.92 -2.17
C TYR A 65 3.35 5.19 -2.34
N GLY A 66 3.07 5.92 -1.25
CA GLY A 66 2.44 7.23 -1.29
C GLY A 66 3.26 8.26 -2.07
N VAL A 67 4.57 8.33 -1.80
CA VAL A 67 5.50 9.22 -2.54
C VAL A 67 5.51 8.86 -4.03
N PHE A 68 5.54 7.56 -4.35
CA PHE A 68 5.50 7.08 -5.72
C PHE A 68 4.20 7.49 -6.45
N ILE A 69 3.03 7.26 -5.85
CA ILE A 69 1.74 7.67 -6.44
C ILE A 69 1.65 9.19 -6.60
N PHE A 70 2.19 9.95 -5.64
CA PHE A 70 2.22 11.41 -5.73
C PHE A 70 3.06 11.89 -6.92
N TRP A 71 4.20 11.24 -7.17
CA TRP A 71 5.02 11.52 -8.35
C TRP A 71 4.26 11.21 -9.65
N GLU A 72 3.55 10.08 -9.73
CA GLU A 72 2.70 9.75 -10.87
C GLU A 72 1.57 10.77 -11.07
N PHE A 73 0.92 11.19 -9.99
CA PHE A 73 -0.10 12.24 -10.02
C PHE A 73 0.45 13.54 -10.62
N LYS A 74 1.65 13.97 -10.20
CA LYS A 74 2.31 15.16 -10.76
C LYS A 74 2.61 14.99 -12.25
N ALA A 75 3.04 13.79 -12.67
CA ALA A 75 3.27 13.47 -14.07
C ALA A 75 1.97 13.46 -14.90
N PHE A 76 0.86 12.97 -14.38
CA PHE A 76 -0.43 12.99 -15.07
C PHE A 76 -1.03 14.39 -15.16
N ARG A 77 -0.83 15.22 -14.13
CA ARG A 77 -1.24 16.63 -14.12
C ARG A 77 -0.51 17.42 -15.20
N THR A 78 0.81 17.27 -15.29
CA THR A 78 1.62 17.97 -16.31
C THR A 78 1.29 17.53 -17.74
N LYS A 79 0.92 16.27 -17.94
CA LYS A 79 0.52 15.72 -19.25
C LYS A 79 -0.98 15.93 -19.61
N GLY A 80 -1.77 16.59 -18.76
CA GLY A 80 -3.20 16.83 -19.01
C GLY A 80 -4.08 15.56 -19.01
N LEU A 81 -3.63 14.48 -18.37
CA LEU A 81 -4.31 13.18 -18.36
C LEU A 81 -5.30 13.07 -17.20
N TYR A 82 -6.45 13.75 -17.31
CA TYR A 82 -7.43 13.89 -16.21
C TYR A 82 -7.95 12.56 -15.64
N ASN A 83 -8.23 11.56 -16.47
CA ASN A 83 -8.75 10.25 -16.00
C ASN A 83 -7.71 9.47 -15.17
N LEU A 84 -6.45 9.47 -15.62
CA LEU A 84 -5.35 8.83 -14.89
C LEU A 84 -5.03 9.58 -13.59
N LYS A 85 -5.07 10.91 -13.63
CA LYS A 85 -4.94 11.76 -12.45
C LYS A 85 -5.99 11.43 -11.39
N ASN A 86 -7.26 11.33 -11.79
CA ASN A 86 -8.35 11.01 -10.86
C ASN A 86 -8.16 9.61 -10.25
N MET A 87 -7.79 8.61 -11.04
CA MET A 87 -7.50 7.27 -10.52
C MET A 87 -6.28 7.27 -9.59
N ALA A 88 -5.22 8.01 -9.89
CA ALA A 88 -4.06 8.15 -9.01
C ALA A 88 -4.44 8.77 -7.66
N ILE A 89 -5.34 9.77 -7.63
CA ILE A 89 -5.88 10.32 -6.37
C ILE A 89 -6.65 9.24 -5.60
N ILE A 90 -7.49 8.45 -6.25
CA ILE A 90 -8.26 7.39 -5.57
C ILE A 90 -7.31 6.37 -4.95
N VAL A 91 -6.29 5.91 -5.68
CA VAL A 91 -5.27 4.99 -5.13
C VAL A 91 -4.51 5.65 -3.98
N PHE A 92 -4.18 6.93 -4.09
CA PHE A 92 -3.51 7.67 -3.02
C PHE A 92 -4.36 7.74 -1.74
N ILE A 93 -5.66 8.01 -1.87
CA ILE A 93 -6.59 8.03 -0.73
C ILE A 93 -6.64 6.65 -0.05
N ILE A 94 -6.73 5.57 -0.85
CA ILE A 94 -6.70 4.19 -0.31
C ILE A 94 -5.40 3.93 0.44
N ASN A 95 -4.25 4.33 -0.13
CA ASN A 95 -2.96 4.20 0.53
C ASN A 95 -2.88 5.01 1.84
N VAL A 96 -3.43 6.22 1.87
CA VAL A 96 -3.49 7.05 3.09
C VAL A 96 -4.36 6.40 4.15
N LEU A 97 -5.50 5.79 3.79
CA LEU A 97 -6.33 5.06 4.75
C LEU A 97 -5.57 3.88 5.37
N ILE A 98 -4.86 3.10 4.56
CA ILE A 98 -4.02 1.98 5.04
C ILE A 98 -2.90 2.49 5.94
N PHE A 99 -2.26 3.59 5.57
CA PHE A 99 -1.22 4.24 6.36
C PHE A 99 -1.76 4.69 7.73
N LEU A 100 -2.93 5.33 7.78
CA LEU A 100 -3.56 5.77 9.03
C LEU A 100 -3.96 4.59 9.93
N ILE A 101 -4.51 3.52 9.35
CA ILE A 101 -4.83 2.29 10.08
C ILE A 101 -3.56 1.67 10.67
N SER A 102 -2.51 1.55 9.86
CA SER A 102 -1.23 0.99 10.29
C SER A 102 -0.61 1.83 11.42
N LEU A 103 -0.66 3.15 11.29
CA LEU A 103 -0.17 4.09 12.29
C LEU A 103 -0.96 3.99 13.60
N PHE A 104 -2.29 3.99 13.54
CA PHE A 104 -3.15 3.87 14.72
C PHE A 104 -2.91 2.55 15.47
N LEU A 105 -2.82 1.43 14.75
CA LEU A 105 -2.54 0.12 15.35
C LEU A 105 -1.13 0.04 15.93
N THR A 106 -0.13 0.66 15.28
CA THR A 106 1.25 0.71 15.80
C THR A 106 1.32 1.52 17.09
N PHE A 107 0.65 2.67 17.17
CA PHE A 107 0.60 3.49 18.40
C PHE A 107 -0.19 2.84 19.54
N LYS A 108 -1.18 2.00 19.23
CA LYS A 108 -1.94 1.26 20.25
C LYS A 108 -1.15 0.07 20.82
N ASN A 109 -0.28 -0.55 20.01
CA ASN A 109 0.48 -1.74 20.39
C ASN A 109 1.88 -1.45 20.97
N ASN A 110 2.32 -0.19 20.97
CA ASN A 110 3.53 0.30 21.66
C ASN A 110 3.15 0.92 23.01
#